data_AF-A0A2V9D5L6-F1
#
_entry.id   AF-A0A2V9D5L6-F1
#
_cell.length_a   1.000
_cell.length_b   1.000
_cell.length_c   1.000
_cell.angle_alpha   90.00
_cell.angle_beta   90.00
_cell.angle_gamma   90.00
#
_symmetry.space_group_name_H-M   'P 1'
#
loop_
_entity.id
_entity.type
_entity.pdbx_description
1 polymer ?
#
loop_
_entity_poly.entity_id
_entity_poly.type
_entity_poly.pdbx_seq_one_letter_code
_entity_poly.pdbx_strand_id
1 'polypeptide(L)'
;MTVQTQPNGQNCSVSNGAGTVSGANVTNVAVACRALQVVFHSSRKLDGSDALNTNPTPNIWRVNADGTGLTPLTNATASGAGSLVPQWSPDGSKIVFHSSRKLDGSDAANTNGTSNIWRVNADG
;
A
#
# COMPACT_ATOMS: atom_id res chain seq x y z
N MET A 1 15.57 10.17 22.38
CA MET A 1 15.32 11.16 21.32
C MET A 1 14.14 10.70 20.49
N THR A 2 13.17 11.58 20.26
CA THR A 2 11.98 11.32 19.44
C THR A 2 11.86 12.42 18.40
N VAL A 3 11.18 12.14 17.27
CA VAL A 3 10.81 13.18 16.31
C VAL A 3 9.68 14.00 16.92
N GLN A 4 9.87 15.31 17.11
CA GLN A 4 8.85 16.18 17.73
C GLN A 4 7.66 16.44 16.80
N THR A 5 7.91 16.60 15.50
CA THR A 5 6.86 16.80 14.49
C THR A 5 7.28 16.12 13.20
N GLN A 6 6.39 15.31 12.63
CA GLN A 6 6.67 14.63 11.37
C GLN A 6 6.58 15.61 10.20
N PRO A 7 7.47 15.51 9.19
CA PRO A 7 7.29 16.24 7.95
C PRO A 7 5.98 15.83 7.28
N ASN A 8 5.35 16.78 6.58
CA ASN A 8 4.11 16.50 5.85
C ASN A 8 4.31 15.34 4.87
N GLY A 9 3.37 14.39 4.91
CA GLY A 9 3.39 13.21 4.05
C GLY A 9 4.48 12.18 4.37
N GLN A 10 5.20 12.32 5.49
CA GLN A 10 6.25 11.38 5.89
C GLN A 10 6.09 10.92 7.34
N ASN A 11 6.70 9.78 7.64
CA ASN A 11 6.85 9.24 8.97
C ASN A 11 8.34 8.97 9.21
N CYS A 12 8.95 9.74 10.11
CA CYS A 12 10.34 9.61 10.48
C CYS A 12 10.50 8.89 11.83
N SER A 13 11.53 8.06 11.94
CA SER A 13 11.92 7.37 13.17
C SER A 13 13.39 7.59 13.47
N VAL A 14 13.73 7.73 14.74
CA VAL A 14 15.11 7.81 15.21
C VAL A 14 15.57 6.42 15.67
N SER A 15 16.69 5.94 15.14
CA SER A 15 17.38 4.74 15.63
C SER A 15 18.60 5.14 16.47
N ASN A 16 18.92 4.33 17.49
CA ASN A 16 20.01 4.59 18.44
C ASN A 16 19.89 5.93 19.19
N GLY A 17 18.69 6.50 19.28
CA GLY A 17 18.45 7.80 19.90
C GLY A 17 18.42 7.82 21.44
N ALA A 18 18.90 6.77 22.10
CA ALA A 18 18.93 6.62 23.55
C ALA A 18 20.25 5.96 23.99
N GLY A 19 20.80 6.39 25.13
CA GLY A 19 22.08 5.91 25.67
C GLY A 19 22.73 6.93 26.61
N THR A 20 23.89 6.58 27.16
CA THR A 20 24.73 7.47 27.99
C THR A 20 26.04 7.78 27.26
N VAL A 21 26.54 9.02 27.40
CA VAL A 21 27.84 9.41 26.85
C VAL A 21 28.94 8.92 27.79
N SER A 22 29.65 7.85 27.41
CA SER A 22 30.67 7.18 28.24
C SER A 22 32.11 7.61 27.91
N GLY A 23 32.32 8.90 27.59
CA GLY A 23 33.66 9.46 27.32
C GLY A 23 34.13 9.37 25.86
N ALA A 24 33.27 8.94 24.93
CA ALA A 24 33.49 9.01 23.49
C ALA A 24 32.31 9.66 22.78
N ASN A 25 32.55 10.22 21.59
CA ASN A 25 31.51 10.82 20.76
C ASN A 25 30.51 9.75 20.29
N VAL A 26 29.21 10.05 20.40
CA VAL A 26 28.15 9.22 19.82
C VAL A 26 28.04 9.53 18.33
N THR A 27 28.29 8.54 17.46
CA THR A 27 28.33 8.73 16.00
C THR A 27 27.27 7.92 15.24
N ASN A 28 26.44 7.14 15.94
CA ASN A 28 25.53 6.15 15.34
C ASN A 28 24.04 6.50 15.47
N VAL A 29 23.68 7.70 15.94
CA VAL A 29 22.29 8.18 15.93
C VAL A 29 21.89 8.44 14.48
N ALA A 30 20.79 7.84 14.04
CA ALA A 30 20.29 8.02 12.68
C ALA A 30 18.79 8.33 12.68
N VAL A 31 18.37 9.13 11.69
CA VAL A 31 16.97 9.46 11.42
C VAL A 31 16.62 8.90 10.05
N ALA A 32 15.58 8.08 9.98
CA ALA A 32 15.07 7.54 8.73
C ALA A 32 13.63 8.00 8.54
N CYS A 33 13.32 8.58 7.38
CA CYS A 33 11.98 9.01 6.99
C CYS A 33 11.47 8.16 5.84
N ARG A 34 10.18 7.79 5.89
CA ARG A 34 9.48 7.14 4.79
C ARG A 34 8.21 7.91 4.45
N ALA A 35 7.82 7.91 3.17
CA ALA A 35 6.54 8.47 2.77
C ALA A 35 5.38 7.73 3.48
N LEU A 36 4.39 8.48 3.94
CA LEU A 36 3.11 7.92 4.35
C LEU A 36 2.38 7.45 3.09
N GLN A 37 1.77 6.28 3.17
CA GLN A 37 1.10 5.66 2.02
C GLN A 37 -0.38 5.47 2.33
N VAL A 38 -1.21 5.74 1.33
CA VAL A 38 -2.65 5.55 1.35
C VAL A 38 -3.00 4.44 0.37
N VAL A 39 -3.89 3.54 0.79
CA VAL A 39 -4.42 2.47 -0.04
C VAL A 39 -5.90 2.70 -0.29
N PHE A 40 -6.35 2.47 -1.52
CA PHE A 40 -7.75 2.65 -1.91
C PHE A 40 -8.08 1.72 -3.08
N HIS A 41 -9.36 1.59 -3.43
CA HIS A 41 -9.77 0.91 -4.65
C HIS A 41 -10.15 1.92 -5.73
N SER A 42 -9.85 1.61 -6.99
CA SER A 42 -10.21 2.43 -8.14
C SER A 42 -10.34 1.61 -9.42
N SER A 43 -11.30 1.97 -10.27
CA SER A 43 -11.46 1.43 -11.62
C SER A 43 -10.71 2.25 -12.67
N ARG A 44 -9.77 3.10 -12.23
CA ARG A 44 -8.86 3.84 -13.10
C ARG A 44 -8.03 2.87 -13.96
N LYS A 45 -7.67 3.33 -15.17
CA LYS A 45 -6.76 2.64 -16.08
C LYS A 45 -5.44 2.34 -15.37
N LEU A 46 -4.95 1.10 -15.54
CA LEU A 46 -3.79 0.58 -14.82
C LEU A 46 -2.47 1.31 -15.15
N ASP A 47 -2.45 2.15 -16.17
CA ASP A 47 -1.33 3.05 -16.50
C ASP A 47 -1.30 4.33 -15.65
N GLY A 48 -2.27 4.53 -14.75
CA GLY A 48 -2.38 5.70 -13.86
C GLY A 48 -3.08 6.90 -14.48
N SER A 49 -3.43 6.87 -15.77
CA SER A 49 -4.17 7.96 -16.44
C SER A 49 -5.60 8.07 -15.92
N ASP A 50 -6.21 9.26 -16.06
CA ASP A 50 -7.60 9.52 -15.63
C ASP A 50 -8.63 9.00 -16.64
N ALA A 51 -8.59 7.71 -16.90
CA ALA A 51 -9.55 6.98 -17.74
C ALA A 51 -10.00 5.72 -16.99
N LEU A 52 -11.11 5.11 -17.42
CA LEU A 52 -11.52 3.80 -16.91
C LEU A 52 -10.60 2.70 -17.45
N ASN A 53 -10.37 1.66 -16.65
CA ASN A 53 -9.78 0.41 -17.13
C ASN A 53 -10.81 -0.44 -17.89
N THR A 54 -10.35 -1.59 -18.40
CA THR A 54 -11.22 -2.57 -19.07
C THR A 54 -12.29 -3.10 -18.10
N ASN A 55 -13.54 -3.16 -18.55
CA ASN A 55 -14.71 -3.63 -17.78
C ASN A 55 -14.93 -2.90 -16.43
N PRO A 56 -14.58 -1.61 -16.33
CA PRO A 56 -14.52 -0.82 -15.09
C PRO A 56 -14.19 -1.59 -13.79
N THR A 57 -13.25 -2.52 -13.85
CA THR A 57 -12.97 -3.47 -12.77
C THR A 57 -12.17 -2.81 -11.64
N PRO A 58 -12.70 -2.72 -10.40
CA PRO A 58 -11.98 -2.09 -9.30
C PRO A 58 -10.69 -2.83 -8.97
N ASN A 59 -9.59 -2.09 -8.87
CA ASN A 59 -8.29 -2.58 -8.45
C ASN A 59 -7.84 -1.89 -7.16
N ILE A 60 -6.91 -2.51 -6.43
CA ILE A 60 -6.27 -1.90 -5.27
C ILE A 60 -5.11 -1.04 -5.76
N TRP A 61 -5.05 0.20 -5.26
CA TRP A 61 -4.05 1.19 -5.59
C TRP A 61 -3.40 1.72 -4.32
N ARG A 62 -2.13 2.13 -4.46
CA ARG A 62 -1.37 2.83 -3.44
C ARG A 62 -0.92 4.18 -3.98
N VAL A 63 -0.93 5.19 -3.11
CA VAL A 63 -0.37 6.51 -3.38
C VAL A 63 0.36 7.01 -2.14
N ASN A 64 1.39 7.84 -2.31
CA ASN A 64 1.96 8.58 -1.21
C ASN A 64 0.96 9.63 -0.71
N ALA A 65 1.01 10.00 0.56
CA ALA A 65 0.10 10.97 1.17
C ALA A 65 0.26 12.39 0.58
N ASP A 66 1.36 12.66 -0.11
CA ASP A 66 1.58 13.89 -0.90
C ASP A 66 0.97 13.83 -2.32
N GLY A 67 0.30 12.72 -2.67
CA GLY A 67 -0.32 12.50 -3.98
C GLY A 67 0.61 11.92 -5.04
N THR A 68 1.90 11.74 -4.75
CA THR A 68 2.88 11.16 -5.69
C THR A 68 2.89 9.63 -5.63
N GLY A 69 3.59 8.98 -6.57
CA GLY A 69 3.85 7.54 -6.49
C GLY A 69 2.62 6.65 -6.65
N LEU A 70 1.58 7.13 -7.37
CA LEU A 70 0.39 6.35 -7.68
C LEU A 70 0.79 5.03 -8.39
N THR A 71 0.45 3.89 -7.77
CA THR A 71 0.84 2.56 -8.25
C THR A 71 -0.33 1.59 -8.07
N PRO A 72 -0.75 0.83 -9.10
CA PRO A 72 -1.70 -0.26 -8.92
C PRO A 72 -0.99 -1.45 -8.24
N LEU A 73 -1.63 -2.03 -7.21
CA LEU A 73 -1.17 -3.24 -6.53
C LEU A 73 -1.87 -4.50 -7.05
N THR A 74 -3.01 -4.35 -7.73
CA THR A 74 -3.69 -5.42 -8.47
C THR A 74 -3.94 -4.97 -9.90
N ASN A 75 -4.10 -5.93 -10.82
CA ASN A 75 -4.20 -5.68 -12.26
C ASN A 75 -5.38 -6.41 -12.92
N ALA A 76 -6.50 -6.52 -12.21
CA ALA A 76 -7.67 -7.22 -12.70
C ALA A 76 -8.41 -6.44 -13.79
N THR A 77 -8.83 -7.14 -14.84
CA THR A 77 -9.47 -6.57 -16.04
C THR A 77 -10.75 -7.30 -16.46
N ALA A 78 -11.00 -8.51 -15.95
CA ALA A 78 -12.23 -9.23 -16.25
C ALA A 78 -13.43 -8.63 -15.53
N SER A 79 -14.56 -8.56 -16.22
CA SER A 79 -15.83 -8.14 -15.62
C SER A 79 -16.18 -9.02 -14.42
N GLY A 80 -16.50 -8.38 -13.28
CA GLY A 80 -16.83 -9.09 -12.04
C GLY A 80 -15.63 -9.60 -11.24
N ALA A 81 -14.39 -9.32 -11.65
CA ALA A 81 -13.16 -9.71 -10.96
C ALA A 81 -12.62 -8.61 -10.00
N GLY A 82 -13.52 -7.79 -9.45
CA GLY A 82 -13.14 -6.61 -8.68
C GLY A 82 -12.44 -6.92 -7.36
N SER A 83 -11.52 -6.03 -6.96
CA SER A 83 -10.84 -6.03 -5.67
C SER A 83 -11.19 -4.76 -4.89
N LEU A 84 -11.65 -4.91 -3.64
CA LEU A 84 -12.31 -3.87 -2.86
C LEU A 84 -11.89 -3.91 -1.38
N VAL A 85 -12.21 -2.83 -0.66
CA VAL A 85 -12.07 -2.71 0.80
C VAL A 85 -10.64 -3.03 1.30
N PRO A 86 -9.59 -2.39 0.74
CA PRO A 86 -8.22 -2.67 1.17
C PRO A 86 -7.97 -2.18 2.60
N GLN A 87 -7.18 -2.93 3.35
CA GLN A 87 -6.71 -2.57 4.69
C GLN A 87 -5.22 -2.91 4.81
N TRP A 88 -4.46 -2.04 5.48
CA TRP A 88 -3.05 -2.26 5.77
C TRP A 88 -2.87 -3.31 6.88
N SER A 89 -1.83 -4.13 6.76
CA SER A 89 -1.31 -4.88 7.90
C SER A 89 -0.70 -3.92 8.94
N PRO A 90 -0.66 -4.28 10.23
CA PRO A 90 -0.13 -3.39 11.28
C PRO A 90 1.32 -2.95 11.08
N ASP A 91 2.14 -3.79 10.43
CA ASP A 91 3.54 -3.51 10.10
C ASP A 91 3.72 -2.71 8.80
N GLY A 92 2.64 -2.47 8.05
CA GLY A 92 2.66 -1.78 6.77
C GLY A 92 3.30 -2.57 5.62
N SER A 93 3.55 -3.88 5.77
CA SER A 93 4.20 -4.68 4.72
C SER A 93 3.22 -5.28 3.71
N LYS A 94 1.94 -5.38 4.06
CA LYS A 94 0.91 -6.06 3.28
C LYS A 94 -0.40 -5.29 3.26
N ILE A 95 -1.19 -5.55 2.24
CA ILE A 95 -2.59 -5.14 2.13
C ILE A 95 -3.46 -6.39 2.08
N VAL A 96 -4.53 -6.41 2.89
CA VAL A 96 -5.62 -7.39 2.79
C VAL A 96 -6.83 -6.74 2.10
N PHE A 97 -7.55 -7.49 1.28
CA PHE A 97 -8.70 -6.97 0.53
C PHE A 97 -9.69 -8.07 0.17
N HIS A 98 -10.91 -7.68 -0.19
CA HIS A 98 -11.92 -8.59 -0.75
C HIS A 98 -11.72 -8.68 -2.25
N SER A 99 -11.77 -9.88 -2.83
CA SER A 99 -11.77 -10.03 -4.28
C SER A 99 -12.75 -11.10 -4.75
N SER A 100 -13.47 -10.76 -5.81
CA SER A 100 -14.35 -11.68 -6.55
C SER A 100 -13.60 -12.43 -7.65
N ARG A 101 -12.25 -12.33 -7.70
CA ARG A 101 -11.39 -13.16 -8.55
C ARG A 101 -11.44 -14.62 -8.13
N LYS A 102 -11.20 -15.47 -9.12
CA LYS A 102 -11.07 -16.91 -8.95
C LYS A 102 -9.80 -17.23 -8.15
N LEU A 103 -9.89 -18.21 -7.25
CA LEU A 103 -8.81 -18.58 -6.33
C LEU A 103 -7.59 -19.23 -7.00
N ASP A 104 -7.68 -19.55 -8.30
CA ASP A 104 -6.58 -20.11 -9.09
C ASP A 104 -5.53 -19.05 -9.50
N GLY A 105 -5.68 -17.80 -9.05
CA GLY A 105 -4.77 -16.69 -9.33
C GLY A 105 -5.00 -16.04 -10.70
N SER A 106 -5.86 -16.63 -11.54
CA SER A 106 -6.24 -16.04 -12.83
C SER A 106 -7.04 -14.76 -12.65
N ASP A 107 -7.11 -13.97 -13.71
CA ASP A 107 -7.95 -12.78 -13.75
C ASP A 107 -9.44 -13.08 -13.88
N ALA A 108 -9.86 -14.35 -13.93
CA ALA A 108 -11.26 -14.68 -14.08
C ALA A 108 -12.07 -14.29 -12.83
N ALA A 109 -13.31 -13.84 -13.05
CA ALA A 109 -14.28 -13.73 -11.96
C ALA A 109 -14.67 -15.10 -11.43
N ASN A 110 -15.02 -15.16 -10.16
CA ASN A 110 -15.50 -16.36 -9.52
C ASN A 110 -16.96 -16.64 -9.93
N THR A 111 -17.18 -17.71 -10.69
CA THR A 111 -18.48 -18.01 -11.31
C THR A 111 -19.56 -18.44 -10.32
N ASN A 112 -19.18 -18.79 -9.08
CA ASN A 112 -20.12 -19.15 -8.03
C ASN A 112 -20.60 -17.92 -7.21
N GLY A 113 -20.20 -16.70 -7.59
CA GLY A 113 -20.62 -15.46 -6.94
C GLY A 113 -19.97 -15.18 -5.58
N THR A 114 -18.95 -15.95 -5.19
CA THR A 114 -18.26 -15.75 -3.91
C THR A 114 -17.09 -14.77 -4.01
N SER A 115 -16.94 -13.95 -2.97
CA SER A 115 -15.76 -13.11 -2.74
C SER A 115 -14.90 -13.72 -1.64
N ASN A 116 -13.58 -13.70 -1.84
CA ASN A 116 -12.62 -14.24 -0.89
C ASN A 116 -11.73 -13.12 -0.33
N ILE A 117 -11.00 -13.44 0.73
CA ILE A 117 -9.98 -12.55 1.30
C ILE A 117 -8.64 -12.83 0.62
N TRP A 118 -8.05 -11.78 0.05
CA TRP A 118 -6.76 -11.82 -0.64
C TRP A 118 -5.76 -10.90 0.05
N ARG A 119 -4.48 -11.13 -0.23
CA ARG A 119 -3.40 -10.24 0.20
C ARG A 119 -2.45 -9.92 -0.94
N VAL A 120 -1.84 -8.74 -0.89
CA VAL A 120 -0.73 -8.33 -1.75
C VAL A 120 0.34 -7.66 -0.89
N ASN A 121 1.60 -7.69 -1.34
CA ASN A 121 2.62 -6.90 -0.69
C ASN A 121 2.39 -5.42 -0.97
N ALA A 122 2.76 -4.58 -0.01
CA ALA A 122 2.57 -3.15 -0.14
C ALA A 122 3.46 -2.53 -1.22
N ASP A 123 4.64 -3.10 -1.47
CA ASP A 123 5.66 -2.62 -2.41
C ASP A 123 5.34 -2.90 -3.88
N GLY A 124 4.51 -3.90 -4.17
CA GLY A 124 4.13 -4.32 -5.52
C GLY A 124 4.63 -5.72 -5.84
#